data_AF-A0A7I8BRK3-F1
#
_entry.id   AF-A0A7I8BRK3-F1
#
_cell.length_a   1.000
_cell.length_b   1.000
_cell.length_c   1.000
_cell.angle_alpha   90.00
_cell.angle_beta   90.00
_cell.angle_gamma   90.00
#
_symmetry.space_group_name_H-M   'P 1'
#
loop_
_entity.id
_entity.type
_entity.pdbx_description
1 polymer ?
#
loop_
_entity_poly.entity_id
_entity_poly.type
_entity_poly.pdbx_seq_one_letter_code
_entity_poly.pdbx_strand_id
1 'polypeptide(L)'
;MLSPHELATLMLVRSAPDQIDTARVELDTLLDYRLISLEPRVGGWRRPMLTPAGVHLLDAAARLERQHARDALTREDDNLL
;
A
#
# COMPACT_ATOMS: atom_id res chain seq x y z
N MET A 1 -11.61 5.91 3.41
CA MET A 1 -10.52 6.24 2.46
C MET A 1 -9.22 6.05 3.20
N LEU A 2 -8.16 5.57 2.55
CA LEU A 2 -6.86 5.40 3.22
C LEU A 2 -6.15 6.75 3.40
N SER A 3 -5.58 6.98 4.58
CA SER A 3 -4.62 8.06 4.77
C SER A 3 -3.30 7.76 4.02
N PRO A 4 -2.46 8.76 3.73
CA PRO A 4 -1.14 8.52 3.14
C PRO A 4 -0.28 7.57 3.98
N HIS A 5 -0.44 7.60 5.31
CA HIS A 5 0.31 6.75 6.22
C HIS A 5 -0.16 5.28 6.19
N GLU A 6 -1.47 5.04 6.10
CA GLU A 6 -2.02 3.70 5.90
C GLU A 6 -1.60 3.12 4.55
N LEU A 7 -1.63 3.94 3.48
CA LEU A 7 -1.17 3.51 2.17
C LEU A 7 0.32 3.13 2.20
N ALA A 8 1.16 3.92 2.87
CA ALA A 8 2.58 3.60 3.06
C ALA A 8 2.77 2.30 3.85
N THR A 9 1.99 2.07 4.91
CA THR A 9 2.02 0.82 5.67
C THR A 9 1.60 -0.37 4.79
N LEU A 10 0.57 -0.23 3.94
CA LEU A 10 0.17 -1.26 3.00
C LEU A 10 1.28 -1.57 1.98
N MET A 11 2.03 -0.56 1.52
CA MET A 11 3.22 -0.76 0.68
C MET A 11 4.33 -1.51 1.42
N LEU A 12 4.55 -1.22 2.71
CA LEU A 12 5.52 -1.95 3.54
C LEU A 12 5.10 -3.41 3.73
N VAL A 13 3.80 -3.70 3.90
CA VAL A 13 3.32 -5.10 4.00
C VAL A 13 3.69 -5.89 2.75
N ARG A 14 3.72 -5.25 1.58
CA ARG A 14 4.16 -5.88 0.33
C ARG A 14 5.66 -6.15 0.28
N SER A 15 6.48 -5.18 0.69
CA SER A 15 7.93 -5.22 0.47
C SER A 15 8.73 -5.82 1.62
N ALA A 16 8.27 -5.66 2.85
CA ALA A 16 8.97 -6.04 4.07
C ALA A 16 8.01 -6.49 5.19
N PRO A 17 7.11 -7.47 4.95
CA PRO A 17 6.09 -7.89 5.91
C PRO A 17 6.67 -8.36 7.26
N ASP A 18 7.90 -8.88 7.26
CA ASP A 18 8.57 -9.38 8.46
C ASP A 18 9.18 -8.28 9.33
N GLN A 19 9.24 -7.03 8.84
CA GLN A 19 9.81 -5.88 9.55
C GLN A 19 8.73 -4.99 10.18
N ILE A 20 7.46 -5.37 10.05
CA ILE A 20 6.34 -4.57 10.52
C ILE A 20 5.95 -5.02 11.92
N ASP A 21 5.95 -4.06 12.83
CA ASP A 21 5.38 -4.26 14.16
C ASP A 21 3.86 -4.48 14.04
N THR A 22 3.40 -5.64 14.51
CA THR A 22 1.98 -6.03 14.49
C THR A 22 1.10 -5.22 15.43
N ALA A 23 1.67 -4.44 16.36
CA ALA A 23 0.93 -3.54 17.26
C ALA A 23 0.59 -2.18 16.63
N ARG A 24 0.97 -1.96 15.37
CA ARG A 24 0.68 -0.72 14.65
C ARG A 24 -0.81 -0.54 14.39
N VAL A 25 -1.35 0.61 14.76
CA VAL A 25 -2.78 0.98 14.60
C VAL A 25 -3.22 1.00 13.14
N GLU A 26 -2.30 1.27 12.21
CA GLU A 26 -2.59 1.24 10.78
C GLU A 26 -2.98 -0.16 10.32
N LEU A 27 -2.43 -1.22 10.94
CA LEU A 27 -2.78 -2.60 10.60
C LEU A 27 -4.22 -2.93 10.97
N ASP A 28 -4.74 -2.38 12.07
CA ASP A 28 -6.15 -2.54 12.44
C ASP A 28 -7.06 -1.93 11.35
N THR A 29 -6.72 -0.72 10.89
CA THR A 29 -7.46 -0.07 9.80
C THR A 29 -7.37 -0.87 8.49
N LEU A 30 -6.21 -1.41 8.15
CA LEU A 30 -6.02 -2.23 6.95
C LEU A 30 -6.74 -3.58 7.05
N LEU A 31 -6.89 -4.15 8.25
CA LEU A 31 -7.67 -5.35 8.53
C LEU A 31 -9.17 -5.06 8.40
N ASP A 32 -9.65 -3.94 8.95
CA ASP A 32 -11.05 -3.50 8.85
C ASP A 32 -11.47 -3.33 7.38
N TYR A 33 -10.59 -2.78 6.55
CA TYR A 33 -10.81 -2.69 5.10
C TYR A 33 -10.54 -3.99 4.33
N ARG A 34 -10.12 -5.07 5.01
CA ARG A 34 -9.78 -6.38 4.43
C ARG A 34 -8.72 -6.29 3.34
N LEU A 35 -7.79 -5.34 3.47
CA LEU A 35 -6.65 -5.18 2.57
C LEU A 35 -5.47 -6.06 2.96
N ILE A 36 -5.42 -6.44 4.24
CA ILE A 36 -4.44 -7.40 4.76
C ILE A 36 -5.12 -8.51 5.57
N SER A 37 -4.38 -9.59 5.81
CA SER A 37 -4.66 -10.64 6.79
C SER A 37 -3.44 -10.81 7.71
N LEU A 38 -3.66 -11.40 8.88
CA LEU A 38 -2.58 -11.79 9.79
C LEU A 38 -2.41 -13.31 9.76
N GLU A 39 -1.29 -13.79 9.24
CA GLU A 39 -0.96 -15.22 9.27
C GLU A 39 -0.17 -15.57 10.54
N PRO A 40 -0.53 -16.66 11.24
CA PRO A 40 0.27 -17.17 12.35
C PRO A 40 1.65 -17.63 11.87
N ARG A 41 2.72 -17.23 12.56
CA ARG A 41 4.07 -17.73 12.34
C ARG A 41 4.53 -18.61 13.50
N VAL A 42 5.41 -19.57 13.20
CA VAL A 42 6.11 -20.37 14.22
C VAL A 42 6.85 -19.42 15.17
N GLY A 43 6.55 -19.51 16.47
CA GLY A 43 7.06 -18.59 17.50
C GLY A 43 6.05 -17.55 18.01
N GLY A 44 4.78 -17.62 17.58
CA GLY A 44 3.69 -16.80 18.12
C GLY A 44 3.59 -15.40 17.51
N TRP A 45 4.49 -15.06 16.58
CA TRP A 45 4.46 -13.80 15.85
C TRP A 45 3.41 -13.87 14.74
N ARG A 46 2.69 -12.78 14.49
CA ARG A 46 1.76 -12.68 13.37
C ARG A 46 2.45 -11.97 12.22
N ARG A 47 2.26 -12.45 11.00
CA ARG A 47 2.83 -11.84 9.79
C ARG A 47 1.71 -11.18 9.00
N PRO A 48 1.74 -9.87 8.76
CA PRO A 48 0.77 -9.23 7.88
C PRO A 48 1.02 -9.68 6.43
N MET A 49 -0.06 -9.98 5.72
CA MET A 49 -0.05 -10.35 4.31
C MET A 49 -1.12 -9.60 3.54
N LEU A 50 -0.85 -9.26 2.29
CA LEU A 50 -1.86 -8.65 1.43
C LEU A 50 -2.96 -9.66 1.10
N THR A 51 -4.20 -9.19 1.14
CA THR A 51 -5.31 -9.88 0.47
C THR A 51 -5.29 -9.55 -1.03
N PRO A 52 -6.06 -10.27 -1.86
CA PRO A 52 -6.24 -9.89 -3.27
C PRO A 52 -6.73 -8.44 -3.44
N ALA A 53 -7.57 -7.94 -2.52
CA ALA A 53 -8.04 -6.56 -2.54
C ALA A 53 -6.90 -5.57 -2.27
N GLY A 54 -6.00 -5.87 -1.31
CA GLY A 54 -4.80 -5.09 -1.05
C GLY A 54 -3.85 -5.03 -2.24
N VAL A 55 -3.64 -6.15 -2.93
CA VAL A 55 -2.84 -6.21 -4.17
C VAL A 55 -3.45 -5.32 -5.25
N HIS A 56 -4.74 -5.49 -5.55
CA HIS A 56 -5.42 -4.70 -6.58
C HIS A 56 -5.41 -3.20 -6.29
N LEU A 57 -5.54 -2.80 -5.02
CA LEU A 57 -5.48 -1.41 -4.61
C LEU A 57 -4.08 -0.81 -4.87
N LEU A 58 -3.02 -1.52 -4.48
CA LEU A 58 -1.65 -1.05 -4.73
C LEU A 58 -1.33 -0.99 -6.23
N ASP A 59 -1.82 -1.95 -7.01
CA ASP A 59 -1.64 -1.94 -8.46
C ASP A 59 -2.39 -0.78 -9.13
N ALA A 60 -3.58 -0.44 -8.63
CA ALA A 60 -4.34 0.72 -9.07
C ALA A 60 -3.62 2.03 -8.72
N ALA A 61 -3.11 2.15 -7.49
CA ALA A 61 -2.33 3.31 -7.06
C ALA A 61 -1.08 3.52 -7.94
N ALA A 62 -0.33 2.44 -8.24
CA ALA A 62 0.84 2.51 -9.11
C ALA A 62 0.51 2.83 -10.58
N ARG A 63 -0.71 2.52 -11.05
CA ARG A 63 -1.18 2.98 -12.37
C ARG A 63 -1.47 4.47 -12.36
N LEU A 64 -2.15 4.96 -11.33
CA LEU A 64 -2.50 6.37 -11.19
C LEU A 64 -1.25 7.25 -11.07
N GLU A 65 -0.25 6.84 -10.27
CA GLU A 65 1.04 7.53 -10.15
C GLU A 65 1.73 7.69 -11.52
N ARG A 66 1.79 6.60 -12.30
CA ARG A 66 2.35 6.65 -13.66
C ARG A 66 1.55 7.54 -14.61
N GLN A 67 0.25 7.65 -14.43
CA GLN A 67 -0.58 8.55 -15.22
C GLN A 67 -0.29 10.01 -14.86
N HIS A 68 -0.24 10.34 -13.56
CA HIS A 68 0.14 11.67 -13.11
C HIS A 68 1.54 12.08 -13.60
N ALA A 69 2.51 11.16 -13.57
CA ALA A 69 3.85 11.43 -14.09
C ALA A 69 3.84 11.71 -15.61
N ARG A 70 3.03 10.97 -16.38
CA ARG A 70 2.86 11.26 -17.82
C ARG A 70 2.22 12.61 -18.07
N ASP A 71 1.15 12.92 -17.34
CA ASP A 71 0.43 14.18 -17.48
C ASP A 71 1.26 15.41 -17.04
N ALA A 72 2.30 15.20 -16.23
CA ALA A 72 3.27 16.24 -15.90
C ALA A 72 4.21 16.52 -17.09
N LEU A 73 4.69 15.47 -17.77
CA LEU A 73 5.56 15.61 -18.95
C LEU A 73 4.82 16.29 -20.11
N THR A 74 3.55 15.97 -20.36
CA THR A 74 2.76 16.64 -21.40
C THR A 74 2.51 18.12 -21.10
N ARG A 75 2.44 18.52 -19.83
CA ARG A 75 2.27 19.94 -19.44
C ARG A 75 3.55 20.76 -19.58
N GLU A 76 4.72 20.14 -19.44
CA GLU A 76 6.01 20.81 -19.63
C GLU A 76 6.26 21.11 -21.11
N ASP A 77 5.84 20.22 -22.01
CA ASP A 77 5.91 20.44 -23.47
C ASP A 77 5.00 21.60 -23.94
N ASP A 78 3.82 21.76 -23.33
CA ASP A 78 2.88 22.86 -23.64
C ASP A 78 3.34 24.23 -23.12
N ASN A 79 4.27 24.29 -22.16
CA ASN A 79 4.77 25.53 -21.55
C ASN A 79 6.06 26.06 -22.22
N LEU A 80 6.44 25.50 -23.37
CA LEU A 80 7.59 25.90 -24.20
C LEU A 80 7.19 26.67 -25.48
N LEU A 81 5.95 27.18 -25.57
CA LEU A 81 5.44 28.05 -26.65
C LEU A 81 4.96 29.40 -26.10
#